data_AF-A0A059A4V7-F1
#
_entry.id   AF-A0A059A4V7-F1
#
_cell.length_a   1.000
_cell.length_b   1.000
_cell.length_c   1.000
_cell.angle_alpha   90.00
_cell.angle_beta   90.00
_cell.angle_gamma   90.00
#
_symmetry.space_group_name_H-M   'P 1'
#
loop_
_entity.id
_entity.type
_entity.pdbx_description
1 polymer ?
#
loop_
_entity_poly.entity_id
_entity_poly.type
_entity_poly.pdbx_seq_one_letter_code
_entity_poly.pdbx_strand_id
1 'polypeptide(L)'
;MEDTNSVAKLIDSTNCKIQQLQKAFAELESHRAVTLNLKWKELEEHFHGLERSLKRRFHELEGQEKELETKASKARELLEKREADVLAKEQASLEKLQVNRDAAAIAISNALKKHRRASSVELAVGTGEDDAGGAISEENSSSVVTTESYSEDTEDNSEVCSAEVTSYPLLDRLCKDMDSEGLHRFISDNRKNLAMIREEIPFALKAAPSPAGLVLRSLEDFYSMDLPNVDGKKDSNLLGLRRTCIMLMECLMVMLGNDGISASDIIPEDVKQQAKVIAEEWKPKLDALDMNASNGNSLEAHAFLQLLATFGIASDFEGEYLSRLIPMVSRRRQTAELCRSLGLTSKMPGLTPKVLHLECWLCKIDPNSQNTHCHFTIIRLILEIEQLSAVTDASLFKKLKL
;
A
#
# COMPACT_ATOMS: atom_id res chain seq x y z
N MET A 1 -7.58 11.13 26.55
CA MET A 1 -8.42 10.99 27.76
C MET A 1 -9.89 10.68 27.46
N GLU A 2 -10.41 10.94 26.25
CA GLU A 2 -11.77 10.54 25.86
C GLU A 2 -11.91 9.03 25.53
N ASP A 3 -10.87 8.40 25.00
CA ASP A 3 -10.93 6.99 24.55
C ASP A 3 -10.97 5.97 25.68
N THR A 4 -10.33 6.25 26.83
CA THR A 4 -10.38 5.38 28.02
C THR A 4 -11.80 5.29 28.60
N ASN A 5 -12.57 6.37 28.45
CA ASN A 5 -13.97 6.44 28.89
C ASN A 5 -14.90 5.64 27.95
N SER A 6 -14.53 5.50 26.67
CA SER A 6 -15.26 4.69 25.68
C SER A 6 -15.12 3.19 25.96
N VAL A 7 -13.90 2.74 26.28
CA VAL A 7 -13.62 1.33 26.62
C VAL A 7 -14.27 0.94 27.94
N ALA A 8 -14.25 1.83 28.94
CA ALA A 8 -14.95 1.60 30.22
C ALA A 8 -16.46 1.39 30.02
N LYS A 9 -17.10 2.23 29.19
CA LYS A 9 -18.53 2.08 28.84
C LYS A 9 -18.84 0.76 28.12
N LEU A 10 -17.93 0.27 27.29
CA LEU A 10 -18.07 -1.03 26.62
C LEU A 10 -17.96 -2.20 27.60
N ILE A 11 -17.08 -2.09 28.60
CA ILE A 11 -16.96 -3.07 29.69
C ILE A 11 -18.25 -3.09 30.52
N ASP A 12 -18.78 -1.92 30.89
CA ASP A 12 -20.03 -1.81 31.65
C ASP A 12 -21.24 -2.34 30.86
N SER A 13 -21.29 -2.07 29.55
CA SER A 13 -22.30 -2.63 28.64
C SER A 13 -22.23 -4.16 28.57
N THR A 14 -21.03 -4.71 28.55
CA THR A 14 -20.81 -6.17 28.53
C THR A 14 -21.28 -6.81 29.83
N ASN A 15 -20.97 -6.20 30.98
CA ASN A 15 -21.45 -6.64 32.29
C ASN A 15 -22.98 -6.63 32.37
N CYS A 16 -23.62 -5.59 31.83
CA CYS A 16 -25.08 -5.52 31.76
C CYS A 16 -25.68 -6.66 30.91
N LYS A 17 -25.09 -6.98 29.77
CA LYS A 17 -25.54 -8.10 28.92
C LYS A 17 -25.35 -9.46 29.58
N ILE A 18 -24.26 -9.66 30.31
CA ILE A 18 -24.03 -10.88 31.11
C ILE A 18 -25.13 -11.04 32.15
N GLN A 19 -25.49 -9.98 32.87
CA GLN A 19 -26.57 -10.01 33.85
C GLN A 19 -27.95 -10.30 33.22
N GLN A 20 -28.21 -9.76 32.03
CA GLN A 20 -29.44 -10.05 31.29
C GLN A 20 -29.52 -11.52 30.84
N LEU A 21 -28.41 -12.08 30.38
CA LEU A 21 -28.30 -13.51 30.06
C LEU A 21 -28.48 -14.39 31.30
N GLN A 22 -27.86 -14.04 32.44
CA GLN A 22 -28.06 -14.75 33.71
C GLN A 22 -29.54 -14.80 34.11
N LYS A 23 -30.26 -13.67 33.97
CA LYS A 23 -31.68 -13.58 34.28
C LYS A 23 -32.53 -14.47 33.35
N ALA A 24 -32.26 -14.42 32.04
CA ALA A 24 -32.97 -15.24 31.05
C ALA A 24 -32.70 -16.74 31.26
N PHE A 25 -31.48 -17.12 31.63
CA PHE A 25 -31.12 -18.51 31.93
C PHE A 25 -31.76 -19.01 33.22
N ALA A 26 -31.80 -18.21 34.29
CA ALA A 26 -32.48 -18.58 35.53
C ALA A 26 -33.99 -18.79 35.32
N GLU A 27 -34.62 -17.97 34.48
CA GLU A 27 -36.03 -18.10 34.10
C GLU A 27 -36.26 -19.41 33.29
N LEU A 28 -35.35 -19.73 32.37
CA LEU A 28 -35.38 -20.96 31.58
C LEU A 28 -35.13 -22.24 32.42
N GLU A 29 -34.24 -22.17 33.42
CA GLU A 29 -33.94 -23.26 34.35
C GLU A 29 -35.13 -23.55 35.28
N SER A 30 -35.89 -22.53 35.68
CA SER A 30 -37.10 -22.72 36.49
C SER A 30 -38.16 -23.58 35.77
N HIS A 31 -38.11 -23.63 34.44
CA HIS A 31 -39.05 -24.37 33.60
C HIS A 31 -38.60 -25.80 33.25
N ARG A 32 -37.36 -26.23 33.59
CA ARG A 32 -36.86 -27.58 33.27
C ARG A 32 -35.95 -28.17 34.35
N ALA A 33 -36.36 -29.29 34.94
CA ALA A 33 -35.46 -30.17 35.67
C ALA A 33 -34.51 -30.88 34.68
N VAL A 34 -33.26 -30.42 34.55
CA VAL A 34 -31.99 -31.19 34.30
C VAL A 34 -30.91 -30.35 33.55
N THR A 35 -29.69 -30.36 34.14
CA THR A 35 -28.33 -30.00 33.64
C THR A 35 -28.13 -28.84 32.65
N LEU A 36 -28.53 -27.62 33.01
CA LEU A 36 -28.03 -26.39 32.37
C LEU A 36 -26.94 -25.69 33.21
N ASN A 37 -27.01 -25.81 34.53
CA ASN A 37 -26.06 -25.22 35.48
C ASN A 37 -24.57 -25.54 35.22
N LEU A 38 -24.21 -26.78 34.82
CA LEU A 38 -22.82 -27.14 34.51
C LEU A 38 -22.31 -26.44 33.23
N LYS A 39 -23.14 -26.39 32.18
CA LYS A 39 -22.80 -25.70 30.92
C LYS A 39 -22.75 -24.18 31.11
N TRP A 40 -23.55 -23.64 32.03
CA TRP A 40 -23.53 -22.23 32.37
C TRP A 40 -22.22 -21.82 33.07
N LYS A 41 -21.74 -22.62 34.03
CA LYS A 41 -20.46 -22.37 34.71
C LYS A 41 -19.27 -22.39 33.76
N GLU A 42 -19.24 -23.34 32.82
CA GLU A 42 -18.19 -23.38 31.78
C GLU A 42 -18.21 -22.13 30.89
N LEU A 43 -19.40 -21.65 30.55
CA LEU A 43 -19.57 -20.44 29.75
C LEU A 43 -19.15 -19.18 30.52
N GLU A 44 -19.53 -19.08 31.80
CA GLU A 44 -19.17 -17.98 32.71
C GLU A 44 -17.65 -17.92 32.93
N GLU A 45 -17.01 -19.07 33.16
CA GLU A 45 -15.55 -19.16 33.28
C GLU A 45 -14.83 -18.75 31.99
N HIS A 46 -15.36 -19.13 30.83
CA HIS A 46 -14.83 -18.71 29.53
C HIS A 46 -14.92 -17.19 29.34
N PHE A 47 -16.06 -16.57 29.68
CA PHE A 47 -16.23 -15.12 29.59
C PHE A 47 -15.34 -14.37 30.59
N HIS A 48 -15.21 -14.84 31.84
CA HIS A 48 -14.26 -14.28 32.79
C HIS A 48 -12.79 -14.49 32.38
N GLY A 49 -12.50 -15.58 31.67
CA GLY A 49 -11.20 -15.81 31.03
C GLY A 49 -10.91 -14.76 29.96
N LEU A 50 -11.88 -14.51 29.07
CA LEU A 50 -11.80 -13.47 28.05
C LEU A 50 -11.62 -12.07 28.67
N GLU A 51 -12.42 -11.74 29.69
CA GLU A 51 -12.36 -10.45 30.38
C GLU A 51 -10.98 -10.22 31.01
N ARG A 52 -10.44 -11.23 31.72
CA ARG A 52 -9.09 -11.17 32.30
C ARG A 52 -8.00 -11.03 31.24
N SER A 53 -8.13 -11.75 30.12
CA SER A 53 -7.20 -11.65 28.99
C SER A 53 -7.22 -10.26 28.37
N LEU A 54 -8.41 -9.71 28.14
CA LEU A 54 -8.61 -8.38 27.55
C LEU A 54 -8.06 -7.28 28.47
N LYS A 55 -8.36 -7.35 29.78
CA LYS A 55 -7.79 -6.43 30.78
C LYS A 55 -6.26 -6.49 30.77
N ARG A 56 -5.66 -7.68 30.74
CA ARG A 56 -4.20 -7.82 30.70
C ARG A 56 -3.60 -7.18 29.46
N ARG A 57 -4.18 -7.45 28.28
CA ARG A 57 -3.74 -6.84 27.02
C ARG A 57 -3.88 -5.32 27.02
N PHE A 58 -4.93 -4.78 27.62
CA PHE A 58 -5.11 -3.34 27.74
C PHE A 58 -3.98 -2.68 28.55
N HIS A 59 -3.64 -3.23 29.72
CA HIS A 59 -2.56 -2.68 30.55
C HIS A 59 -1.18 -2.84 29.89
N GLU A 60 -0.97 -3.92 29.14
CA GLU A 60 0.25 -4.13 28.36
C GLU A 60 0.39 -3.06 27.26
N LEU A 61 -0.68 -2.80 26.51
CA LEU A 61 -0.72 -1.77 25.47
C LEU A 61 -0.53 -0.37 26.04
N GLU A 62 -1.17 -0.06 27.17
CA GLU A 62 -0.98 1.22 27.86
C GLU A 62 0.48 1.41 28.32
N GLY A 63 1.14 0.33 28.73
CA GLY A 63 2.57 0.33 29.04
C GLY A 63 3.44 0.61 27.81
N GLN A 64 3.15 -0.05 26.69
CA GLN A 64 3.86 0.14 25.43
C GLN A 64 3.68 1.55 24.85
N GLU A 65 2.47 2.11 24.94
CA GLU A 65 2.17 3.49 24.53
C GLU A 65 3.03 4.49 25.31
N LYS A 66 3.05 4.38 26.64
CA LYS A 66 3.89 5.22 27.50
C LYS A 66 5.38 5.07 27.16
N GLU A 67 5.85 3.86 26.89
CA GLU A 67 7.24 3.64 26.49
C GLU A 67 7.56 4.33 25.16
N LEU A 68 6.70 4.20 24.15
CA LEU A 68 6.88 4.85 22.85
C LEU A 68 6.86 6.37 22.98
N GLU A 69 5.95 6.92 23.78
CA GLU A 69 5.87 8.36 24.03
C GLU A 69 7.16 8.89 24.68
N THR A 70 7.73 8.15 25.64
CA THR A 70 9.02 8.52 26.25
C THR A 70 10.19 8.42 25.26
N LYS A 71 10.17 7.45 24.34
CA LYS A 71 11.20 7.34 23.29
C LYS A 71 11.09 8.49 22.29
N ALA A 72 9.87 8.84 21.90
CA ALA A 72 9.59 9.93 20.97
C ALA A 72 10.00 11.30 21.55
N SER A 73 9.71 11.55 22.83
CA SER A 73 10.12 12.79 23.50
C SER A 73 11.64 12.93 23.59
N LYS A 74 12.35 11.86 23.97
CA LYS A 74 13.83 11.83 23.98
C LYS A 74 14.43 12.06 22.59
N ALA A 75 13.86 11.45 21.55
CA ALA A 75 14.33 11.65 20.19
C ALA A 75 14.14 13.10 19.73
N ARG A 76 13.01 13.73 20.08
CA ARG A 76 12.71 15.12 19.76
C ARG A 76 13.69 16.08 20.44
N GLU A 77 13.95 15.88 21.73
CA GLU A 77 14.91 16.70 22.49
C GLU A 77 16.33 16.59 21.91
N LEU A 78 16.74 15.40 21.47
CA LEU A 78 18.03 15.20 20.82
C LEU A 78 18.11 15.93 19.47
N LEU A 79 17.04 15.90 18.67
CA LEU A 79 16.98 16.64 17.41
C LEU A 79 17.02 18.14 17.63
N GLU A 80 16.29 18.66 18.60
CA GLU A 80 16.30 20.10 18.96
C GLU A 80 17.71 20.56 19.38
N LYS A 81 18.42 19.76 20.19
CA LYS A 81 19.83 20.03 20.54
C LYS A 81 20.74 20.04 19.31
N ARG A 82 20.58 19.08 18.39
CA ARG A 82 21.38 19.03 17.15
C ARG A 82 21.09 20.20 16.22
N GLU A 83 19.83 20.60 16.11
CA GLU A 83 19.39 21.75 15.33
C GLU A 83 20.00 23.04 15.89
N ALA A 84 19.93 23.25 17.20
CA ALA A 84 20.56 24.40 17.86
C ALA A 84 22.08 24.46 17.63
N ASP A 85 22.78 23.31 17.73
CA ASP A 85 24.21 23.22 17.47
C ASP A 85 24.56 23.54 16.00
N VAL A 86 23.74 23.10 15.05
CA VAL A 86 23.92 23.39 13.62
C VAL A 86 23.70 24.87 13.36
N LEU A 87 22.61 25.45 13.87
CA LEU A 87 22.31 26.87 13.73
C LEU A 87 23.42 27.75 14.32
N ALA A 88 23.97 27.38 15.48
CA ALA A 88 25.08 28.10 16.09
C ALA A 88 26.35 28.06 15.22
N LYS A 89 26.67 26.89 14.62
CA LYS A 89 27.82 26.74 13.72
C LYS A 89 27.62 27.50 12.41
N GLU A 90 26.41 27.47 11.84
CA GLU A 90 26.06 28.21 10.62
C GLU A 90 26.20 29.71 10.86
N GLN A 91 25.67 30.22 11.98
CA GLN A 91 25.78 31.62 12.34
C GLN A 91 27.24 32.05 12.53
N ALA A 92 28.05 31.28 13.26
CA ALA A 92 29.46 31.57 13.46
C ALA A 92 30.26 31.57 12.13
N SER A 93 29.95 30.64 11.23
CA SER A 93 30.56 30.59 9.89
C SER A 93 30.15 31.79 9.04
N LEU A 94 28.88 32.20 9.10
CA LEU A 94 28.36 33.36 8.38
C LEU A 94 29.05 34.65 8.84
N GLU A 95 29.19 34.85 10.15
CA GLU A 95 29.90 36.00 10.72
C GLU A 95 31.36 36.04 10.27
N LYS A 96 32.05 34.89 10.27
CA LYS A 96 33.43 34.79 9.77
C LYS A 96 33.54 35.17 8.28
N LEU A 97 32.59 34.73 7.45
CA LEU A 97 32.56 35.09 6.04
C LEU A 97 32.29 36.59 5.84
N GLN A 98 31.41 37.19 6.63
CA GLN A 98 31.14 38.64 6.59
C GLN A 98 32.38 39.45 6.95
N VAL A 99 33.10 39.09 8.03
CA VAL A 99 34.36 39.73 8.40
C VAL A 99 35.40 39.62 7.29
N ASN A 100 35.55 38.44 6.69
CA ASN A 100 36.49 38.23 5.59
C ASN A 100 36.12 39.05 4.34
N ARG A 101 34.82 39.13 4.01
CA ARG A 101 34.31 39.96 2.91
C ARG A 101 34.63 41.43 3.14
N ASP A 102 34.38 41.93 4.34
CA ASP A 102 34.60 43.34 4.67
C ASP A 102 36.09 43.68 4.68
N ALA A 103 36.95 42.78 5.19
CA ALA A 103 38.40 42.92 5.10
C ALA A 103 38.91 42.96 3.64
N ALA A 104 38.39 42.08 2.78
CA ALA A 104 38.73 42.07 1.35
C ALA A 104 38.27 43.37 0.66
N ALA A 105 37.06 43.86 0.96
CA ALA A 105 36.56 45.12 0.42
C ALA A 105 37.43 46.32 0.83
N ILE A 106 37.88 46.37 2.09
CA ILE A 106 38.83 47.39 2.57
C ILE A 106 40.16 47.29 1.82
N ALA A 107 40.71 46.08 1.66
CA ALA A 107 41.96 45.86 0.94
C ALA A 107 41.87 46.32 -0.53
N ILE A 108 40.78 45.99 -1.22
CA ILE A 108 40.50 46.44 -2.59
C ILE A 108 40.41 47.98 -2.64
N SER A 109 39.67 48.60 -1.72
CA SER A 109 39.50 50.06 -1.69
C SER A 109 40.84 50.78 -1.45
N ASN A 110 41.69 50.24 -0.58
CA ASN A 110 43.03 50.76 -0.32
C ASN A 110 43.96 50.58 -1.54
N ALA A 111 43.91 49.43 -2.21
CA ALA A 111 44.66 49.19 -3.43
C ALA A 111 44.24 50.14 -4.57
N LEU A 112 42.94 50.37 -4.76
CA LEU A 112 42.42 51.32 -5.75
C LEU A 112 42.80 52.77 -5.44
N LYS A 113 42.76 53.18 -4.15
CA LYS A 113 43.26 54.51 -3.73
C LYS A 113 44.75 54.67 -3.99
N LYS A 114 45.54 53.61 -3.76
CA LYS A 114 46.99 53.60 -4.06
C LYS A 114 47.23 53.70 -5.57
N HIS A 115 46.47 52.99 -6.40
CA HIS A 115 46.56 53.06 -7.86
C HIS A 115 46.12 54.43 -8.41
N ARG A 116 45.07 55.03 -7.85
CA ARG A 116 44.63 56.40 -8.21
C ARG A 116 45.67 57.45 -7.82
N ARG A 117 46.35 57.29 -6.67
CA ARG A 117 47.46 58.17 -6.28
C ARG A 117 48.71 57.97 -7.13
N ALA A 118 49.04 56.73 -7.54
CA ALA A 118 50.15 56.45 -8.44
C ALA A 118 49.88 57.00 -9.86
N SER A 119 48.66 56.82 -10.39
CA SER A 119 48.24 57.38 -11.69
C SER A 119 48.16 58.91 -11.70
N SER A 120 47.90 59.56 -10.55
CA SER A 120 47.93 61.03 -10.42
C SER A 120 49.34 61.61 -10.31
N VAL A 121 50.38 60.79 -10.12
CA VAL A 121 51.79 61.22 -10.06
C VAL A 121 52.48 61.08 -11.42
N GLU A 122 51.92 60.33 -12.38
CA GLU A 122 52.46 60.21 -13.75
C GLU A 122 52.01 61.31 -14.74
N LEU A 123 51.07 62.19 -14.36
CA LEU A 123 50.58 63.27 -15.25
C LEU A 123 51.32 64.61 -15.09
N ALA A 124 52.52 64.59 -14.50
CA ALA A 124 53.33 65.78 -14.24
C ALA A 124 54.83 65.61 -14.51
N VAL A 125 55.23 64.92 -15.59
CA VAL A 125 56.50 65.18 -16.30
C VAL A 125 56.26 64.87 -17.78
N GLY A 126 56.51 65.86 -18.64
CA GLY A 126 56.19 65.80 -20.06
C GLY A 126 57.29 65.21 -20.96
N THR A 127 56.81 64.79 -22.14
CA THR A 127 57.37 64.92 -23.51
C THR A 127 58.72 64.30 -23.89
N GLY A 128 58.67 63.56 -25.01
CA GLY A 128 59.76 63.05 -25.84
C GLY A 128 59.43 61.61 -26.29
N GLU A 129 58.66 61.39 -27.36
CA GLU A 129 59.08 61.29 -28.78
C GLU A 129 60.07 60.13 -29.08
N ASP A 130 59.70 59.42 -30.16
CA ASP A 130 60.44 58.45 -30.99
C ASP A 130 60.69 57.05 -30.43
N ASP A 131 60.09 55.98 -30.96
CA ASP A 131 60.09 55.38 -32.31
C ASP A 131 61.07 54.19 -32.40
N ALA A 132 60.54 53.14 -33.03
CA ALA A 132 61.21 52.01 -33.69
C ALA A 132 62.26 51.17 -32.95
N GLY A 133 61.97 49.86 -32.90
CA GLY A 133 62.88 48.91 -33.53
C GLY A 133 63.29 47.68 -32.71
N GLY A 134 62.64 46.56 -33.03
CA GLY A 134 63.23 45.22 -33.24
C GLY A 134 63.99 44.57 -32.07
N ALA A 135 63.50 43.46 -31.50
CA ALA A 135 63.42 42.11 -32.08
C ALA A 135 64.43 41.18 -31.36
N ILE A 136 64.22 39.87 -31.56
CA ILE A 136 65.07 38.71 -31.18
C ILE A 136 64.60 38.11 -29.84
N SER A 137 63.70 37.12 -29.92
CA SER A 137 63.97 35.65 -29.98
C SER A 137 64.34 35.14 -28.57
N GLU A 138 63.90 33.99 -28.08
CA GLU A 138 63.76 32.64 -28.64
C GLU A 138 62.81 31.91 -27.66
N GLU A 139 61.81 31.22 -28.17
CA GLU A 139 61.82 29.76 -28.34
C GLU A 139 61.76 28.92 -27.06
N ASN A 140 60.97 27.86 -27.22
CA ASN A 140 60.86 26.62 -26.46
C ASN A 140 60.16 26.66 -25.11
N SER A 141 58.91 26.15 -24.99
CA SER A 141 58.33 24.87 -25.44
C SER A 141 58.78 23.66 -24.63
N SER A 142 57.78 22.81 -24.39
CA SER A 142 57.80 21.42 -23.89
C SER A 142 57.74 21.26 -22.36
N SER A 143 56.60 20.88 -21.75
CA SER A 143 55.75 19.68 -21.89
C SER A 143 56.28 18.47 -21.14
N VAL A 144 55.43 17.87 -20.30
CA VAL A 144 55.10 16.44 -20.43
C VAL A 144 53.60 16.27 -20.22
N VAL A 145 52.94 15.93 -21.33
CA VAL A 145 51.78 15.06 -21.42
C VAL A 145 52.22 13.64 -21.10
N THR A 146 51.43 12.89 -20.34
CA THR A 146 51.20 11.46 -20.63
C THR A 146 49.75 11.13 -20.33
N THR A 147 48.89 11.38 -21.32
CA THR A 147 47.86 10.41 -21.70
C THR A 147 48.37 9.80 -22.99
N GLU A 148 48.90 8.58 -22.92
CA GLU A 148 49.02 7.70 -24.08
C GLU A 148 47.87 6.70 -24.02
N SER A 149 47.05 6.80 -25.05
CA SER A 149 46.27 5.71 -25.64
C SER A 149 47.09 5.16 -26.81
N TYR A 150 47.02 3.85 -27.08
CA TYR A 150 47.06 3.12 -28.38
C TYR A 150 47.35 1.65 -28.02
N SER A 151 46.37 0.73 -28.01
CA SER A 151 45.60 0.10 -29.10
C SER A 151 46.25 -1.17 -29.66
N GLU A 152 45.37 -2.11 -30.04
CA GLU A 152 45.59 -3.40 -30.73
C GLU A 152 46.14 -4.55 -29.87
N ASP A 153 45.68 -5.79 -29.98
CA ASP A 153 44.50 -6.43 -30.55
C ASP A 153 44.67 -7.90 -30.15
N THR A 154 43.60 -8.54 -29.68
CA THR A 154 43.10 -9.89 -30.06
C THR A 154 42.43 -10.61 -28.88
N GLU A 155 41.11 -10.77 -29.03
CA GLU A 155 40.32 -11.99 -28.80
C GLU A 155 40.40 -12.67 -27.41
N ASP A 156 39.33 -12.57 -26.60
CA ASP A 156 38.18 -13.49 -26.67
C ASP A 156 37.25 -13.38 -25.43
N ASN A 157 35.93 -13.43 -25.67
CA ASN A 157 34.75 -13.49 -24.80
C ASN A 157 34.44 -12.33 -23.82
N SER A 158 33.56 -11.37 -24.15
CA SER A 158 32.07 -11.47 -24.24
C SER A 158 31.47 -12.02 -22.93
N GLU A 159 30.62 -11.35 -22.15
CA GLU A 159 29.63 -10.30 -22.39
C GLU A 159 29.32 -9.71 -21.00
N VAL A 160 29.56 -8.42 -20.75
CA VAL A 160 28.95 -7.73 -19.60
C VAL A 160 27.74 -6.99 -20.18
N CYS A 161 26.68 -7.76 -20.34
CA CYS A 161 25.39 -7.26 -20.79
C CYS A 161 24.84 -6.25 -19.77
N SER A 162 24.26 -5.19 -20.32
CA SER A 162 23.19 -4.38 -19.75
C SER A 162 22.39 -5.14 -18.71
N ALA A 163 21.96 -4.48 -17.63
CA ALA A 163 20.99 -4.99 -16.66
C ALA A 163 19.83 -5.71 -17.38
N GLU A 164 20.00 -7.01 -17.59
CA GLU A 164 18.98 -7.90 -18.10
C GLU A 164 18.02 -8.05 -16.94
N VAL A 165 16.86 -7.44 -17.16
CA VAL A 165 15.58 -7.92 -16.66
C VAL A 165 15.74 -9.39 -16.32
N THR A 166 15.58 -9.75 -15.05
CA THR A 166 15.51 -11.16 -14.64
C THR A 166 14.21 -11.74 -15.18
N SER A 167 14.11 -11.85 -16.51
CA SER A 167 13.09 -12.57 -17.25
C SER A 167 13.19 -13.99 -16.71
N TYR A 168 12.10 -14.45 -16.11
CA TYR A 168 11.88 -15.87 -15.92
C TYR A 168 11.55 -16.39 -17.32
N PRO A 169 12.49 -17.02 -18.06
CA PRO A 169 12.25 -17.37 -19.46
C PRO A 169 11.12 -18.41 -19.58
N LEU A 170 10.88 -19.13 -18.49
CA LEU A 170 9.75 -20.04 -18.31
C LEU A 170 8.41 -19.29 -18.15
N LEU A 171 8.37 -18.18 -17.42
CA LEU A 171 7.15 -17.38 -17.24
C LEU A 171 6.70 -16.77 -18.57
N ASP A 172 7.64 -16.19 -19.32
CA ASP A 172 7.38 -15.66 -20.66
C ASP A 172 6.87 -16.75 -21.61
N ARG A 173 7.46 -17.95 -21.55
CA ARG A 173 7.02 -19.09 -22.33
C ARG A 173 5.59 -19.52 -21.96
N LEU A 174 5.29 -19.65 -20.68
CA LEU A 174 3.95 -20.02 -20.20
C LEU A 174 2.89 -19.00 -20.65
N CYS A 175 3.20 -17.71 -20.60
CA CYS A 175 2.32 -16.65 -21.10
C CYS A 175 2.14 -16.73 -22.62
N LYS A 176 3.23 -16.91 -23.37
CA LYS A 176 3.22 -17.03 -24.84
C LYS A 176 2.42 -18.24 -25.32
N ASP A 177 2.60 -19.38 -24.65
CA ASP A 177 1.93 -20.65 -24.94
C ASP A 177 0.49 -20.67 -24.42
N MET A 178 0.04 -19.58 -23.78
CA MET A 178 -1.30 -19.45 -23.26
C MET A 178 -1.61 -20.54 -22.20
N ASP A 179 -0.61 -21.01 -21.44
CA ASP A 179 -0.74 -22.12 -20.48
C ASP A 179 -1.12 -21.62 -19.07
N SER A 180 -2.43 -21.57 -18.78
CA SER A 180 -2.93 -21.14 -17.47
C SER A 180 -2.63 -22.14 -16.36
N GLU A 181 -2.65 -23.44 -16.63
CA GLU A 181 -2.40 -24.48 -15.63
C GLU A 181 -0.91 -24.50 -15.23
N GLY A 182 -0.02 -24.44 -16.23
CA GLY A 182 1.41 -24.31 -16.01
C GLY A 182 1.78 -23.03 -15.27
N LEU A 183 1.08 -21.91 -15.54
CA LEU A 183 1.25 -20.66 -14.81
C LEU A 183 0.87 -20.79 -13.33
N HIS A 184 -0.26 -21.42 -13.02
CA HIS A 184 -0.66 -21.73 -11.64
C HIS A 184 0.36 -22.61 -10.92
N ARG A 185 0.84 -23.66 -11.59
CA ARG A 185 1.85 -24.58 -11.06
C ARG A 185 3.16 -23.86 -10.77
N PHE A 186 3.66 -23.07 -11.72
CA PHE A 186 4.86 -22.26 -11.58
C PHE A 186 4.79 -21.31 -10.37
N ILE A 187 3.66 -20.61 -10.20
CA ILE A 187 3.46 -19.71 -9.06
C ILE A 187 3.41 -20.49 -7.74
N SER A 188 2.72 -21.63 -7.71
CA SER A 188 2.62 -22.47 -6.51
C SER A 188 3.97 -23.10 -6.11
N ASP A 189 4.81 -23.47 -7.07
CA ASP A 189 6.13 -24.05 -6.81
C ASP A 189 7.14 -23.02 -6.31
N ASN A 190 6.94 -21.74 -6.68
CA ASN A 190 7.86 -20.65 -6.36
C ASN A 190 7.36 -19.70 -5.24
N ARG A 191 6.54 -20.19 -4.29
CA ARG A 191 5.96 -19.38 -3.19
C ARG A 191 6.95 -18.52 -2.41
N LYS A 192 8.22 -18.94 -2.27
CA LYS A 192 9.27 -18.17 -1.57
C LYS A 192 9.70 -16.91 -2.33
N ASN A 193 9.59 -16.93 -3.65
CA ASN A 193 9.98 -15.85 -4.55
C ASN A 193 8.77 -15.08 -5.09
N LEU A 194 7.59 -15.25 -4.47
CA LEU A 194 6.32 -14.72 -4.97
C LEU A 194 6.31 -13.20 -5.14
N ALA A 195 7.03 -12.46 -4.28
CA ALA A 195 7.14 -11.00 -4.40
C ALA A 195 7.83 -10.58 -5.71
N MET A 196 8.97 -11.19 -6.01
CA MET A 196 9.71 -10.97 -7.26
C MET A 196 8.87 -11.41 -8.47
N ILE A 197 8.29 -12.61 -8.40
CA ILE A 197 7.47 -13.15 -9.51
C ILE A 197 6.28 -12.24 -9.80
N ARG A 198 5.63 -11.69 -8.76
CA ARG A 198 4.51 -10.74 -8.94
C ARG A 198 4.92 -9.47 -9.67
N GLU A 199 6.14 -8.98 -9.50
CA GLU A 199 6.65 -7.80 -10.20
C GLU A 199 6.94 -8.11 -11.68
N GLU A 200 7.33 -9.34 -12.00
CA GLU A 200 7.64 -9.80 -13.36
C GLU A 200 6.40 -10.19 -14.19
N ILE A 201 5.33 -10.72 -13.56
CA ILE A 201 4.12 -11.19 -14.25
C ILE A 201 3.52 -10.13 -15.20
N PRO A 202 3.34 -8.85 -14.82
CA PRO A 202 2.82 -7.83 -15.73
C PRO A 202 3.63 -7.69 -17.04
N PHE A 203 4.94 -7.88 -16.99
CA PHE A 203 5.80 -7.83 -18.17
C PHE A 203 5.67 -9.09 -19.00
N ALA A 204 5.70 -10.27 -18.36
CA ALA A 204 5.54 -11.56 -19.04
C ALA A 204 4.18 -11.71 -19.72
N LEU A 205 3.11 -11.16 -19.11
CA LEU A 205 1.77 -11.15 -19.69
C LEU A 205 1.74 -10.47 -21.07
N LYS A 206 2.62 -9.50 -21.35
CA LYS A 206 2.71 -8.85 -22.68
C LYS A 206 3.16 -9.80 -23.80
N ALA A 207 3.82 -10.91 -23.46
CA ALA A 207 4.20 -11.95 -24.42
C ALA A 207 3.02 -12.85 -24.84
N ALA A 208 1.91 -12.83 -24.09
CA ALA A 208 0.73 -13.62 -24.39
C ALA A 208 -0.04 -13.05 -25.60
N PRO A 209 -0.51 -13.90 -26.54
CA PRO A 209 -1.39 -13.47 -27.64
C PRO A 209 -2.69 -12.80 -27.17
N SER A 210 -3.22 -13.23 -26.02
CA SER A 210 -4.37 -12.59 -25.36
C SER A 210 -4.13 -12.61 -23.84
N PRO A 211 -3.53 -11.56 -23.26
CA PRO A 211 -3.23 -11.53 -21.83
C PRO A 211 -4.50 -11.60 -20.97
N ALA A 212 -5.54 -10.87 -21.37
CA ALA A 212 -6.84 -10.88 -20.68
C ALA A 212 -7.52 -12.26 -20.78
N GLY A 213 -7.48 -12.91 -21.95
CA GLY A 213 -8.01 -14.25 -22.14
C GLY A 213 -7.24 -15.34 -21.38
N LEU A 214 -5.92 -15.19 -21.24
CA LEU A 214 -5.10 -16.07 -20.38
C LEU A 214 -5.52 -15.96 -18.92
N VAL A 215 -5.67 -14.75 -18.41
CA VAL A 215 -6.07 -14.52 -17.03
C VAL A 215 -7.50 -15.02 -16.78
N LEU A 216 -8.44 -14.87 -17.72
CA LEU A 216 -9.78 -15.48 -17.56
C LEU A 216 -9.73 -17.00 -17.49
N ARG A 217 -8.95 -17.66 -18.36
CA ARG A 217 -8.80 -19.13 -18.30
C ARG A 217 -8.17 -19.61 -17.00
N SER A 218 -7.38 -18.76 -16.33
CA SER A 218 -6.86 -19.06 -15.00
C SER A 218 -7.93 -19.13 -13.90
N LEU A 219 -9.18 -18.72 -14.17
CA LEU A 219 -10.28 -18.68 -13.20
C LEU A 219 -11.17 -19.94 -13.22
N GLU A 220 -10.97 -20.86 -14.17
CA GLU A 220 -11.85 -22.03 -14.39
C GLU A 220 -12.04 -22.87 -13.12
N ASP A 221 -10.96 -23.10 -12.36
CA ASP A 221 -10.99 -23.91 -11.14
C ASP A 221 -11.25 -23.14 -9.83
N PHE A 222 -11.64 -21.87 -9.90
CA PHE A 222 -11.77 -21.01 -8.72
C PHE A 222 -12.78 -21.54 -7.68
N TYR A 223 -13.84 -22.20 -8.16
CA TYR A 223 -14.89 -22.82 -7.36
C TYR A 223 -14.94 -24.35 -7.48
N SER A 224 -13.98 -25.00 -8.15
CA SER A 224 -13.96 -26.46 -8.32
C SER A 224 -13.96 -27.15 -6.95
N MET A 225 -15.13 -27.65 -6.55
CA MET A 225 -15.41 -28.25 -5.25
C MET A 225 -15.97 -29.66 -5.45
N ASP A 226 -15.22 -30.52 -6.13
CA ASP A 226 -15.63 -31.92 -6.28
C ASP A 226 -15.26 -32.73 -5.04
N LEU A 227 -16.32 -33.08 -4.30
CA LEU A 227 -16.47 -33.97 -3.14
C LEU A 227 -15.87 -33.57 -1.78
N PRO A 228 -16.64 -33.78 -0.67
CA PRO A 228 -16.13 -33.65 0.69
C PRO A 228 -15.15 -34.79 0.97
N ASN A 229 -13.88 -34.47 1.24
CA ASN A 229 -12.91 -35.47 1.66
C ASN A 229 -11.97 -34.94 2.74
N VAL A 230 -11.54 -35.85 3.60
CA VAL A 230 -11.19 -35.69 5.03
C VAL A 230 -9.81 -35.05 5.29
N ASP A 231 -9.14 -34.44 4.30
CA ASP A 231 -7.76 -33.95 4.48
C ASP A 231 -7.64 -32.42 4.26
N GLY A 232 -7.22 -31.70 5.32
CA GLY A 232 -7.05 -30.24 5.33
C GLY A 232 -5.98 -29.70 4.36
N LYS A 233 -5.24 -30.58 3.67
CA LYS A 233 -4.33 -30.21 2.58
C LYS A 233 -5.08 -29.68 1.34
N LYS A 234 -6.29 -30.17 1.05
CA LYS A 234 -7.07 -29.72 -0.13
C LYS A 234 -7.54 -28.26 0.03
N ASP A 235 -7.91 -27.86 1.24
CA ASP A 235 -8.32 -26.48 1.55
C ASP A 235 -7.17 -25.48 1.35
N SER A 236 -5.95 -25.85 1.75
CA SER A 236 -4.77 -25.00 1.56
C SER A 236 -4.46 -24.76 0.08
N ASN A 237 -4.57 -25.80 -0.75
CA ASN A 237 -4.36 -25.71 -2.19
C ASN A 237 -5.41 -24.84 -2.87
N LEU A 238 -6.69 -25.01 -2.53
CA LEU A 238 -7.78 -24.19 -3.05
C LEU A 238 -7.60 -22.71 -2.65
N LEU A 239 -7.22 -22.44 -1.40
CA LEU A 239 -6.91 -21.08 -0.95
C LEU A 239 -5.69 -20.49 -1.68
N GLY A 240 -4.70 -21.32 -2.02
CA GLY A 240 -3.55 -20.94 -2.84
C GLY A 240 -3.95 -20.59 -4.27
N LEU A 241 -4.81 -21.39 -4.88
CA LEU A 241 -5.37 -21.17 -6.21
C LEU A 241 -6.15 -19.85 -6.25
N ARG A 242 -7.07 -19.63 -5.30
CA ARG A 242 -7.85 -18.38 -5.20
C ARG A 242 -6.95 -17.14 -5.09
N ARG A 243 -5.90 -17.20 -4.26
CA ARG A 243 -4.92 -16.11 -4.15
C ARG A 243 -4.16 -15.87 -5.45
N THR A 244 -3.84 -16.93 -6.17
CA THR A 244 -3.15 -16.85 -7.47
C THR A 244 -4.05 -16.20 -8.52
N CYS A 245 -5.31 -16.62 -8.64
CA CYS A 245 -6.30 -15.99 -9.53
C CYS A 245 -6.43 -14.47 -9.26
N ILE A 246 -6.56 -14.08 -7.99
CA ILE A 246 -6.63 -12.67 -7.59
C ILE A 246 -5.36 -11.92 -8.01
N MET A 247 -4.18 -12.49 -7.72
CA MET A 247 -2.91 -11.88 -8.08
C MET A 247 -2.78 -11.69 -9.60
N LEU A 248 -3.19 -12.68 -10.40
CA LEU A 248 -3.14 -12.60 -11.85
C LEU A 248 -4.03 -11.49 -12.41
N MET A 249 -5.26 -11.35 -11.89
CA MET A 249 -6.14 -10.24 -12.26
C MET A 249 -5.57 -8.88 -11.85
N GLU A 250 -4.96 -8.77 -10.66
CA GLU A 250 -4.27 -7.55 -10.24
C GLU A 250 -3.07 -7.21 -11.14
N CYS A 251 -2.28 -8.21 -11.53
CA CYS A 251 -1.14 -8.01 -12.43
C CYS A 251 -1.59 -7.60 -13.84
N LEU A 252 -2.70 -8.14 -14.33
CA LEU A 252 -3.31 -7.71 -15.57
C LEU A 252 -3.74 -6.24 -15.48
N MET A 253 -4.38 -5.83 -14.38
CA MET A 253 -4.78 -4.44 -14.17
C MET A 253 -3.57 -3.49 -14.14
N VAL A 254 -2.44 -3.89 -13.53
CA VAL A 254 -1.18 -3.15 -13.55
C VAL A 254 -0.62 -3.06 -14.98
N MET A 255 -0.61 -4.16 -15.72
CA MET A 255 -0.16 -4.20 -17.11
C MET A 255 -0.97 -3.22 -17.97
N LEU A 256 -2.29 -3.19 -17.81
CA LEU A 256 -3.19 -2.31 -18.54
C LEU A 256 -3.05 -0.83 -18.12
N GLY A 257 -2.80 -0.56 -16.84
CA GLY A 257 -2.66 0.80 -16.31
C GLY A 257 -1.35 1.50 -16.70
N ASN A 258 -0.29 0.76 -16.98
CA ASN A 258 1.03 1.31 -17.32
C ASN A 258 1.08 1.96 -18.72
N ASP A 259 0.13 1.65 -19.60
CA ASP A 259 0.12 2.15 -20.98
C ASP A 259 -0.77 3.42 -21.15
N GLY A 260 -1.31 3.98 -20.05
CA GLY A 260 -2.01 5.28 -20.06
C GLY A 260 -3.34 5.31 -20.83
N ILE A 261 -3.82 4.15 -21.28
CA ILE A 261 -5.06 3.96 -22.05
C ILE A 261 -6.12 3.31 -21.14
N SER A 262 -7.38 3.72 -21.28
CA SER A 262 -8.48 3.17 -20.48
C SER A 262 -8.63 1.66 -20.69
N ALA A 263 -8.70 0.88 -19.61
CA ALA A 263 -8.86 -0.58 -19.65
C ALA A 263 -10.05 -1.06 -20.51
N SER A 264 -11.07 -0.20 -20.66
CA SER A 264 -12.25 -0.45 -21.49
C SER A 264 -11.94 -0.57 -23.00
N ASP A 265 -10.86 0.05 -23.48
CA ASP A 265 -10.53 0.09 -24.92
C ASP A 265 -9.53 -1.01 -25.32
N ILE A 266 -8.84 -1.62 -24.35
CA ILE A 266 -7.78 -2.61 -24.58
C ILE A 266 -8.33 -4.05 -24.58
N ILE A 267 -9.36 -4.32 -23.77
CA ILE A 267 -9.91 -5.68 -23.63
C ILE A 267 -10.96 -5.93 -24.72
N PRO A 268 -10.79 -6.97 -25.55
CA PRO A 268 -11.77 -7.35 -26.57
C PRO A 268 -13.16 -7.65 -25.98
N GLU A 269 -14.22 -7.30 -26.72
CA GLU A 269 -15.60 -7.42 -26.23
C GLU A 269 -16.02 -8.87 -25.98
N ASP A 270 -15.50 -9.83 -26.76
CA ASP A 270 -15.72 -11.26 -26.55
C ASP A 270 -15.14 -11.73 -25.20
N VAL A 271 -13.98 -11.20 -24.82
CA VAL A 271 -13.33 -11.49 -23.53
C VAL A 271 -14.14 -10.89 -22.38
N LYS A 272 -14.67 -9.66 -22.53
CA LYS A 272 -15.58 -9.06 -21.53
C LYS A 272 -16.85 -9.88 -21.36
N GLN A 273 -17.43 -10.36 -22.46
CA GLN A 273 -18.62 -11.20 -22.42
C GLN A 273 -18.36 -12.55 -21.72
N GLN A 274 -17.18 -13.15 -21.91
CA GLN A 274 -16.77 -14.34 -21.16
C GLN A 274 -16.59 -14.04 -19.66
N ALA A 275 -15.94 -12.92 -19.32
CA ALA A 275 -15.79 -12.48 -17.93
C ALA A 275 -17.15 -12.30 -17.25
N LYS A 276 -18.14 -11.77 -17.97
CA LYS A 276 -19.52 -11.62 -17.50
C LYS A 276 -20.20 -12.95 -17.23
N VAL A 277 -20.03 -13.95 -18.11
CA VAL A 277 -20.57 -15.30 -17.89
C VAL A 277 -20.02 -15.90 -16.60
N ILE A 278 -18.70 -15.80 -16.39
CA ILE A 278 -18.04 -16.26 -15.15
C ILE A 278 -18.60 -15.53 -13.93
N ALA A 279 -18.73 -14.21 -14.00
CA ALA A 279 -19.27 -13.41 -12.89
C ALA A 279 -20.72 -13.80 -12.54
N GLU A 280 -21.58 -14.02 -13.54
CA GLU A 280 -22.96 -14.49 -13.30
C GLU A 280 -23.00 -15.90 -12.68
N GLU A 281 -22.06 -16.79 -13.03
CA GLU A 281 -21.94 -18.11 -12.40
C GLU A 281 -21.49 -18.01 -10.93
N TRP A 282 -20.69 -16.99 -10.60
CA TRP A 282 -20.14 -16.79 -9.25
C TRP A 282 -21.15 -16.19 -8.27
N LYS A 283 -22.09 -15.36 -8.75
CA LYS A 283 -23.13 -14.72 -7.92
C LYS A 283 -23.87 -15.66 -6.95
N PRO A 284 -24.50 -16.77 -7.39
CA PRO A 284 -25.22 -17.64 -6.47
C PRO A 284 -24.30 -18.29 -5.43
N LYS A 285 -23.02 -18.50 -5.76
CA LYS A 285 -22.01 -19.03 -4.83
C LYS A 285 -21.62 -17.99 -3.77
N LEU A 286 -21.61 -16.70 -4.12
CA LEU A 286 -21.39 -15.58 -3.20
C LEU A 286 -22.59 -15.33 -2.29
N ASP A 287 -23.80 -15.41 -2.83
CA ASP A 287 -25.03 -15.19 -2.06
C ASP A 287 -25.26 -16.26 -0.99
N ALA A 288 -24.69 -17.46 -1.19
CA ALA A 288 -24.67 -18.53 -0.21
C ALA A 288 -23.65 -18.32 0.93
N LEU A 289 -22.74 -17.33 0.83
CA LEU A 289 -21.75 -17.06 1.86
C LEU A 289 -22.35 -16.29 3.03
N ASP A 290 -21.98 -16.69 4.25
CA ASP A 290 -22.29 -15.91 5.43
C ASP A 290 -21.35 -14.69 5.53
N MET A 291 -21.93 -13.50 5.36
CA MET A 291 -21.28 -12.20 5.53
C MET A 291 -20.46 -12.10 6.82
N ASN A 292 -20.95 -12.69 7.91
CA ASN A 292 -20.33 -12.60 9.24
C ASN A 292 -19.19 -13.61 9.43
N ALA A 293 -19.19 -14.72 8.68
CA ALA A 293 -18.16 -15.76 8.79
C ALA A 293 -16.82 -15.34 8.18
N SER A 294 -16.84 -14.47 7.17
CA SER A 294 -15.64 -14.07 6.42
C SER A 294 -14.67 -13.15 7.17
N ASN A 295 -15.09 -12.59 8.32
CA ASN A 295 -14.34 -11.63 9.13
C ASN A 295 -13.70 -10.48 8.30
N GLY A 296 -14.36 -10.09 7.20
CA GLY A 296 -13.91 -9.05 6.28
C GLY A 296 -12.73 -9.42 5.39
N ASN A 297 -12.42 -10.71 5.19
CA ASN A 297 -11.31 -11.17 4.36
C ASN A 297 -11.67 -12.29 3.35
N SER A 298 -12.91 -12.31 2.84
CA SER A 298 -13.34 -13.30 1.84
C SER A 298 -12.50 -13.19 0.56
N LEU A 299 -11.99 -14.32 0.07
CA LEU A 299 -11.26 -14.40 -1.20
C LEU A 299 -12.24 -14.40 -2.38
N GLU A 300 -13.42 -14.99 -2.18
CA GLU A 300 -14.50 -15.10 -3.14
C GLU A 300 -15.05 -13.72 -3.50
N ALA A 301 -15.44 -12.94 -2.47
CA ALA A 301 -15.93 -11.58 -2.68
C ALA A 301 -14.85 -10.68 -3.30
N HIS A 302 -13.59 -10.84 -2.88
CA HIS A 302 -12.47 -10.09 -3.45
C HIS A 302 -12.25 -10.43 -4.92
N ALA A 303 -12.22 -11.71 -5.26
CA ALA A 303 -12.01 -12.17 -6.63
C ALA A 303 -13.15 -11.69 -7.54
N PHE A 304 -14.40 -11.74 -7.07
CA PHE A 304 -15.53 -11.23 -7.84
C PHE A 304 -15.41 -9.74 -8.13
N LEU A 305 -15.14 -8.92 -7.10
CA LEU A 305 -14.96 -7.49 -7.28
C LEU A 305 -13.75 -7.18 -8.19
N GLN A 306 -12.65 -7.94 -8.03
CA GLN A 306 -11.46 -7.83 -8.87
C GLN A 306 -11.75 -8.19 -10.34
N LEU A 307 -12.54 -9.24 -10.60
CA LEU A 307 -12.98 -9.63 -11.94
C LEU A 307 -13.75 -8.49 -12.62
N LEU A 308 -14.73 -7.92 -11.93
CA LEU A 308 -15.53 -6.82 -12.48
C LEU A 308 -14.68 -5.59 -12.81
N ALA A 309 -13.76 -5.25 -11.92
CA ALA A 309 -12.86 -4.11 -12.08
C ALA A 309 -11.86 -4.32 -13.22
N THR A 310 -11.22 -5.49 -13.27
CA THR A 310 -10.15 -5.81 -14.23
C THR A 310 -10.68 -5.85 -15.65
N PHE A 311 -11.88 -6.39 -15.86
CA PHE A 311 -12.47 -6.54 -17.19
C PHE A 311 -13.41 -5.39 -17.57
N GLY A 312 -13.57 -4.39 -16.70
CA GLY A 312 -14.39 -3.21 -16.98
C GLY A 312 -15.89 -3.50 -17.13
N ILE A 313 -16.38 -4.58 -16.53
CA ILE A 313 -17.79 -5.03 -16.65
C ILE A 313 -18.65 -4.60 -15.46
N ALA A 314 -18.13 -3.77 -14.56
CA ALA A 314 -18.83 -3.35 -13.34
C ALA A 314 -20.18 -2.64 -13.58
N SER A 315 -20.33 -1.93 -14.71
CA SER A 315 -21.57 -1.23 -15.08
C SER A 315 -22.76 -2.15 -15.30
N ASP A 316 -22.52 -3.42 -15.60
CA ASP A 316 -23.56 -4.42 -15.85
C ASP A 316 -24.16 -4.97 -14.56
N PHE A 317 -23.61 -4.59 -13.41
CA PHE A 317 -23.99 -5.10 -12.10
C PHE A 317 -24.61 -4.00 -11.24
N GLU A 318 -25.61 -4.37 -10.44
CA GLU A 318 -26.27 -3.42 -9.56
C GLU A 318 -25.29 -2.88 -8.51
N GLY A 319 -25.13 -1.56 -8.46
CA GLY A 319 -24.21 -0.95 -7.51
C GLY A 319 -24.56 -1.25 -6.04
N GLU A 320 -25.83 -1.52 -5.71
CA GLU A 320 -26.23 -1.95 -4.36
C GLU A 320 -25.71 -3.36 -4.02
N TYR A 321 -25.74 -4.26 -4.98
CA TYR A 321 -25.16 -5.60 -4.84
C TYR A 321 -23.66 -5.50 -4.56
N LEU A 322 -22.94 -4.70 -5.34
CA LEU A 322 -21.50 -4.48 -5.14
C LEU A 322 -21.19 -3.86 -3.78
N SER A 323 -21.99 -2.87 -3.34
CA SER A 323 -21.87 -2.27 -2.01
C SER A 323 -22.05 -3.30 -0.87
N ARG A 324 -22.92 -4.30 -1.04
CA ARG A 324 -23.11 -5.38 -0.06
C ARG A 324 -21.87 -6.25 0.11
N LEU A 325 -21.03 -6.39 -0.92
CA LEU A 325 -19.81 -7.21 -0.87
C LEU A 325 -18.66 -6.52 -0.12
N ILE A 326 -18.67 -5.18 -0.02
CA ILE A 326 -17.57 -4.40 0.56
C ILE A 326 -17.21 -4.80 2.00
N PRO A 327 -18.17 -5.00 2.92
CA PRO A 327 -17.85 -5.49 4.27
C PRO A 327 -17.06 -6.80 4.28
N MET A 328 -17.29 -7.71 3.32
CA MET A 328 -16.60 -9.00 3.22
C MET A 328 -15.13 -8.88 2.83
N VAL A 329 -14.72 -7.75 2.24
CA VAL A 329 -13.35 -7.50 1.77
C VAL A 329 -12.68 -6.35 2.51
N SER A 330 -13.33 -5.77 3.51
CA SER A 330 -12.88 -4.58 4.23
C SER A 330 -11.43 -4.68 4.73
N ARG A 331 -10.94 -5.87 5.11
CA ARG A 331 -9.58 -6.07 5.63
C ARG A 331 -8.47 -6.18 4.60
N ARG A 332 -8.79 -6.19 3.30
CA ARG A 332 -7.78 -6.31 2.25
C ARG A 332 -7.23 -4.96 1.84
N ARG A 333 -5.91 -4.93 1.64
CA ARG A 333 -5.17 -3.71 1.27
C ARG A 333 -5.68 -3.08 -0.03
N GLN A 334 -6.08 -3.91 -1.00
CA GLN A 334 -6.52 -3.44 -2.32
C GLN A 334 -7.95 -2.88 -2.33
N THR A 335 -8.76 -3.09 -1.28
CA THR A 335 -10.19 -2.75 -1.28
C THR A 335 -10.46 -1.28 -1.60
N ALA A 336 -9.63 -0.38 -1.08
CA ALA A 336 -9.72 1.06 -1.36
C ALA A 336 -9.61 1.41 -2.86
N GLU A 337 -8.63 0.82 -3.54
CA GLU A 337 -8.40 1.01 -4.97
C GLU A 337 -9.49 0.33 -5.80
N LEU A 338 -9.88 -0.87 -5.36
CA LEU A 338 -10.93 -1.63 -6.02
C LEU A 338 -12.26 -0.88 -6.02
N CYS A 339 -12.65 -0.30 -4.88
CA CYS A 339 -13.85 0.53 -4.78
C CYS A 339 -13.80 1.77 -5.69
N ARG A 340 -12.62 2.38 -5.91
CA ARG A 340 -12.45 3.47 -6.87
C ARG A 340 -12.66 2.98 -8.29
N SER A 341 -12.01 1.88 -8.67
CA SER A 341 -12.11 1.30 -10.01
C SER A 341 -13.53 0.86 -10.38
N LEU A 342 -14.32 0.45 -9.38
CA LEU A 342 -15.72 0.05 -9.54
C LEU A 342 -16.72 1.22 -9.50
N GLY A 343 -16.26 2.46 -9.31
CA GLY A 343 -17.13 3.63 -9.22
C GLY A 343 -18.00 3.68 -7.97
N LEU A 344 -17.62 2.95 -6.91
CA LEU A 344 -18.40 2.87 -5.65
C LEU A 344 -18.10 4.04 -4.69
N THR A 345 -17.17 4.93 -5.04
CA THR A 345 -16.69 6.02 -4.17
C THR A 345 -17.81 6.97 -3.73
N SER A 346 -18.80 7.26 -4.60
CA SER A 346 -19.92 8.15 -4.26
C SER A 346 -20.90 7.53 -3.26
N LYS A 347 -20.94 6.20 -3.15
CA LYS A 347 -21.76 5.45 -2.19
C LYS A 347 -21.06 5.23 -0.84
N MET A 348 -19.85 5.79 -0.68
CA MET A 348 -19.06 5.72 0.56
C MET A 348 -18.46 7.10 0.91
N PRO A 349 -19.30 8.09 1.25
CA PRO A 349 -18.84 9.47 1.50
C PRO A 349 -17.92 9.61 2.73
N GLY A 350 -17.82 8.60 3.60
CA GLY A 350 -16.88 8.56 4.73
C GLY A 350 -15.42 8.18 4.39
N LEU A 351 -15.14 7.64 3.21
CA LEU A 351 -13.81 7.17 2.80
C LEU A 351 -13.03 8.24 2.04
N THR A 352 -12.70 9.36 2.71
CA THR A 352 -11.82 10.36 2.09
C THR A 352 -10.44 9.75 1.78
N PRO A 353 -9.70 10.24 0.76
CA PRO A 353 -8.37 9.72 0.42
C PRO A 353 -7.40 9.66 1.62
N LYS A 354 -7.58 10.56 2.60
CA LYS A 354 -6.80 10.59 3.84
C LYS A 354 -7.09 9.40 4.76
N VAL A 355 -8.35 8.98 4.90
CA VAL A 355 -8.75 7.85 5.76
C VAL A 355 -8.25 6.52 5.18
N LEU A 356 -8.39 6.34 3.85
CA LEU A 356 -7.88 5.16 3.14
C LEU A 356 -6.34 5.08 3.14
N HIS A 357 -5.65 6.23 3.09
CA HIS A 357 -4.19 6.27 3.17
C HIS A 357 -3.67 5.97 4.59
N LEU A 358 -4.36 6.46 5.63
CA LEU A 358 -4.07 6.15 7.05
C LEU A 358 -4.32 4.67 7.37
N GLU A 359 -5.39 4.07 6.86
CA GLU A 359 -5.71 2.64 7.03
C GLU A 359 -4.69 1.73 6.32
N CYS A 360 -4.29 2.09 5.10
CA CYS A 360 -3.27 1.36 4.35
C CYS A 360 -1.85 1.54 4.93
N TRP A 361 -1.58 2.67 5.60
CA TRP A 361 -0.35 2.93 6.35
C TRP A 361 -0.30 2.10 7.65
N LEU A 362 -1.41 2.01 8.39
CA LEU A 362 -1.51 1.18 9.59
C LEU A 362 -1.38 -0.34 9.28
N CYS A 363 -1.95 -0.83 8.17
CA CYS A 363 -1.75 -2.21 7.72
C CYS A 363 -0.31 -2.53 7.25
N LYS A 364 0.51 -1.52 6.92
CA LYS A 364 1.93 -1.70 6.56
C LYS A 364 2.86 -1.81 7.77
N ILE A 365 2.49 -1.23 8.91
CA ILE A 365 3.34 -1.19 10.10
C ILE A 365 3.29 -2.50 10.91
N ASP A 366 2.16 -3.21 10.89
CA ASP A 366 2.05 -4.51 11.57
C ASP A 366 1.05 -5.44 10.87
N PRO A 367 1.52 -6.35 9.98
CA PRO A 367 0.67 -7.31 9.27
C PRO A 367 0.06 -8.39 10.18
N ASN A 368 0.49 -8.48 11.46
CA ASN A 368 -0.04 -9.42 12.46
C ASN A 368 -0.80 -8.72 13.60
N SER A 369 -1.01 -7.40 13.52
CA SER A 369 -1.70 -6.67 14.59
C SER A 369 -3.17 -7.07 14.65
N GLN A 370 -3.54 -7.73 15.75
CA GLN A 370 -4.94 -7.90 16.15
C GLN A 370 -5.63 -6.54 16.43
N ASN A 371 -4.88 -5.43 16.48
CA ASN A 371 -5.41 -4.08 16.69
C ASN A 371 -6.05 -3.45 15.43
N THR A 372 -5.93 -4.12 14.28
CA THR A 372 -6.70 -3.80 13.07
C THR A 372 -8.22 -3.97 13.27
N HIS A 373 -8.64 -4.75 14.28
CA HIS A 373 -10.04 -4.95 14.60
C HIS A 373 -10.77 -3.63 14.93
N CYS A 374 -10.13 -2.68 15.61
CA CYS A 374 -10.74 -1.41 16.03
C CYS A 374 -11.05 -0.47 14.84
N HIS A 375 -10.16 -0.41 13.84
CA HIS A 375 -10.34 0.44 12.66
C HIS A 375 -11.33 -0.17 11.65
N PHE A 376 -11.32 -1.51 11.50
CA PHE A 376 -12.34 -2.20 10.70
C PHE A 376 -13.73 -2.15 11.34
N THR A 377 -13.81 -2.04 12.66
CA THR A 377 -15.08 -1.77 13.36
C THR A 377 -15.60 -0.39 13.00
N ILE A 378 -14.75 0.61 12.76
CA ILE A 378 -15.17 1.95 12.35
C ILE A 378 -15.71 1.96 10.91
N ILE A 379 -15.04 1.32 9.94
CA ILE A 379 -15.58 1.22 8.56
C ILE A 379 -16.87 0.40 8.56
N ARG A 380 -16.91 -0.72 9.29
CA ARG A 380 -18.09 -1.56 9.42
C ARG A 380 -19.23 -0.80 10.10
N LEU A 381 -18.96 -0.01 11.15
CA LEU A 381 -19.94 0.86 11.80
C LEU A 381 -20.39 1.99 10.87
N ILE A 382 -19.50 2.62 10.09
CA ILE A 382 -19.87 3.67 9.13
C ILE A 382 -20.79 3.09 8.04
N LEU A 383 -20.46 1.91 7.50
CA LEU A 383 -21.29 1.22 6.51
C LEU A 383 -22.60 0.69 7.11
N GLU A 384 -22.59 0.15 8.34
CA GLU A 384 -23.81 -0.26 9.07
C GLU A 384 -24.69 0.95 9.41
N ILE A 385 -24.10 2.08 9.80
CA ILE A 385 -24.81 3.34 10.09
C ILE A 385 -25.41 3.95 8.81
N GLU A 386 -24.69 3.94 7.68
CA GLU A 386 -25.22 4.41 6.39
C GLU A 386 -26.33 3.50 5.86
N GLN A 387 -26.21 2.16 6.02
CA GLN A 387 -27.28 1.23 5.68
C GLN A 387 -28.51 1.39 6.60
N LEU A 388 -28.30 1.61 7.90
CA LEU A 388 -29.38 1.90 8.86
C LEU A 388 -30.04 3.27 8.59
N SER A 389 -29.27 4.26 8.13
CA SER A 389 -29.77 5.57 7.71
C SER A 389 -30.66 5.47 6.47
N ALA A 390 -30.27 4.66 5.48
CA ALA A 390 -31.07 4.44 4.27
C ALA A 390 -32.40 3.70 4.56
N VAL A 391 -32.38 2.75 5.50
CA VAL A 391 -33.58 2.02 5.95
C VAL A 391 -34.50 2.91 6.78
N THR A 392 -33.96 3.80 7.60
CA THR A 392 -34.75 4.73 8.42
C THR A 392 -35.41 5.82 7.56
N ASP A 393 -34.73 6.36 6.55
CA ASP A 393 -35.32 7.31 5.58
C ASP A 393 -36.43 6.67 4.74
N ALA A 394 -36.26 5.43 4.26
CA ALA A 394 -37.30 4.70 3.53
C ALA A 394 -38.53 4.39 4.41
N SER A 395 -38.33 4.14 5.71
CA SER A 395 -39.44 3.90 6.66
C SER A 395 -40.18 5.19 7.04
N LEU A 396 -39.46 6.31 7.11
CA LEU A 396 -40.03 7.64 7.37
C LEU A 396 -40.85 8.13 6.17
N PHE A 397 -40.38 7.90 4.94
CA PHE A 397 -41.14 8.23 3.73
C PHE A 397 -42.43 7.40 3.55
N LYS A 398 -42.45 6.14 4.02
CA LYS A 398 -43.67 5.32 4.03
C LYS A 398 -44.67 5.72 5.11
N LYS A 399 -44.21 6.29 6.23
CA LYS A 399 -45.07 6.80 7.31
C LYS A 399 -45.63 8.20 7.06
N LEU A 400 -45.11 8.93 6.08
CA LEU A 400 -45.57 10.27 5.68
C LEU A 400 -46.54 10.28 4.49
N LYS A 401 -46.97 9.10 4.00
CA LYS A 401 -47.87 8.94 2.84
C LYS A 401 -49.19 8.20 3.11
N LEU A 402 -49.57 8.10 4.39
CA LEU A 402 -50.90 7.75 4.89
C LEU A 402 -51.34 8.87 5.82
#